data_AF-A0AAD2Q1G6-F1
#
_entry.id   AF-A0AAD2Q1G6-F1
#
_cell.length_a   1.000
_cell.length_b   1.000
_cell.length_c   1.000
_cell.angle_alpha   90.00
_cell.angle_beta   90.00
_cell.angle_gamma   90.00
#
_symmetry.space_group_name_H-M   'P 1'
#
loop_
_entity.id
_entity.type
_entity.pdbx_description
1 polymer ?
#
loop_
_entity_poly.entity_id
_entity_poly.type
_entity_poly.pdbx_seq_one_letter_code
_entity_poly.pdbx_strand_id
1 'polypeptide(L)'
;HFGNAASLQKVANWAGVGKGTVTLVTRRVLTAILRPDFMSETVRLPTPVEKEKAKAWVEAHSCRAWRNGWCMVDGTLVPLADRPYFYGESYFDRKSNYSLNIQIISLPN
;
A
#
# COMPACT_ATOMS: atom_id res chain seq x y z
N HIS A 1 0.89 21.70 -3.24
CA HIS A 1 0.96 20.80 -2.07
C HIS A 1 0.63 19.37 -2.53
N PHE A 2 1.58 18.43 -2.46
CA PHE A 2 1.41 17.05 -2.95
C PHE A 2 1.46 16.04 -1.79
N GLY A 3 0.41 16.01 -1.00
CA GLY A 3 0.19 15.07 0.10
C GLY A 3 -1.14 15.40 0.76
N ASN A 4 -1.90 14.41 1.24
CA ASN A 4 -3.28 14.56 1.73
C ASN A 4 -3.46 15.51 2.94
N ALA A 5 -2.40 16.18 3.39
CA ALA A 5 -2.36 17.04 4.58
C ALA A 5 -3.10 16.40 5.76
N ALA A 6 -3.02 15.07 5.85
CA ALA A 6 -3.71 14.28 6.85
C ALA A 6 -2.93 14.40 8.16
N SER A 7 -3.09 15.53 8.83
CA SER A 7 -2.55 15.71 10.17
C SER A 7 -3.33 14.83 11.15
N LEU A 8 -2.67 14.42 12.23
CA LEU A 8 -3.32 13.67 13.31
C LEU A 8 -4.55 14.41 13.85
N GLN A 9 -4.51 15.74 13.88
CA GLN A 9 -5.66 16.58 14.27
C GLN A 9 -6.82 16.48 13.27
N LYS A 10 -6.53 16.46 11.97
CA LYS A 10 -7.57 16.36 10.94
C LYS A 10 -8.31 15.02 11.04
N VAL A 11 -7.57 13.93 11.26
CA VAL A 11 -8.14 12.60 11.47
C VAL A 11 -8.95 12.54 12.77
N ALA A 12 -8.42 13.13 13.85
CA ALA A 12 -9.10 13.20 15.14
C ALA A 12 -10.44 13.97 15.04
N ASN A 13 -10.45 15.13 14.39
CA ASN A 13 -11.64 15.93 14.15
C ASN A 13 -12.67 15.17 13.29
N TRP A 14 -12.21 14.52 12.23
CA TRP A 14 -13.07 13.73 11.35
C TRP A 14 -13.73 12.56 12.07
N ALA A 15 -12.99 11.85 12.93
CA ALA A 15 -13.51 10.71 13.68
C ALA A 15 -14.25 11.10 14.98
N GLY A 16 -14.27 12.38 15.37
CA GLY A 16 -14.86 12.82 16.63
C GLY A 16 -14.14 12.29 17.87
N VAL A 17 -12.82 12.05 17.79
CA VAL A 17 -12.02 11.48 18.88
C VAL A 17 -10.82 12.37 19.23
N GLY A 18 -10.21 12.12 20.39
CA GLY A 18 -8.94 12.75 20.74
C GLY A 18 -7.77 12.28 19.86
N LYS A 19 -6.79 13.16 19.62
CA LYS A 19 -5.53 12.83 18.92
C LYS A 19 -4.86 11.55 19.44
N GLY A 20 -4.82 11.39 20.77
CA GLY A 20 -4.24 10.20 21.41
C GLY A 20 -4.95 8.90 21.01
N THR A 21 -6.27 8.95 20.83
CA THR A 21 -7.08 7.80 20.39
C THR A 21 -6.73 7.39 18.97
N VAL A 22 -6.52 8.35 18.05
CA VAL A 22 -6.08 8.03 16.68
C VAL A 22 -4.76 7.26 16.71
N THR A 23 -3.77 7.75 17.45
CA THR A 23 -2.47 7.07 17.60
C THR A 23 -2.62 5.68 18.22
N LEU A 24 -3.46 5.54 19.25
CA LEU A 24 -3.72 4.26 19.91
C LEU A 24 -4.35 3.24 18.96
N VAL A 25 -5.37 3.65 18.22
CA VAL A 25 -6.07 2.79 17.24
C VAL A 25 -5.12 2.41 16.11
N THR A 26 -4.37 3.36 15.54
CA THR A 26 -3.38 3.07 14.50
C THR A 26 -2.37 2.04 14.98
N ARG A 27 -1.85 2.17 16.21
CA ARG A 27 -0.93 1.17 16.79
C ARG A 27 -1.59 -0.20 16.93
N ARG A 28 -2.82 -0.27 17.45
CA ARG A 28 -3.55 -1.53 17.60
C ARG A 28 -3.80 -2.23 16.25
N VAL A 29 -4.19 -1.46 15.23
CA VAL A 29 -4.40 -1.98 13.87
C VAL A 29 -3.08 -2.48 13.29
N LEU A 30 -1.99 -1.72 13.40
CA LEU A 30 -0.67 -2.17 12.97
C LEU A 30 -0.21 -3.42 13.71
N THR A 31 -0.40 -3.48 15.03
CA THR A 31 -0.11 -4.68 15.81
C THR A 31 -0.90 -5.88 15.30
N ALA A 32 -2.22 -5.72 15.08
CA ALA A 32 -3.06 -6.81 14.60
C ALA A 32 -2.64 -7.31 13.21
N ILE A 33 -2.41 -6.39 12.26
CA ILE A 33 -1.99 -6.72 10.90
C ILE A 33 -0.61 -7.39 10.90
N LEU A 34 0.34 -6.91 11.71
CA LEU A 34 1.71 -7.42 11.76
C LEU A 34 1.88 -8.67 12.63
N ARG A 35 0.79 -9.23 13.18
CA ARG A 35 0.89 -10.50 13.93
C ARG A 35 1.44 -11.60 13.01
N PRO A 36 2.46 -12.36 13.44
CA PRO A 36 3.06 -13.42 12.61
C PRO A 36 2.04 -14.42 12.09
N ASP A 37 1.09 -14.83 12.92
CA ASP A 37 0.04 -15.79 12.55
C ASP A 37 -0.85 -15.23 11.45
N PHE A 38 -1.31 -13.98 11.59
CA PHE A 38 -2.14 -13.31 10.59
C PHE A 38 -1.38 -13.08 9.29
N MET A 39 -0.15 -12.59 9.36
CA MET A 39 0.68 -12.36 8.17
C MET A 39 0.98 -13.65 7.42
N SER A 40 1.27 -14.75 8.12
CA SER A 40 1.60 -16.03 7.48
C SER A 40 0.38 -16.70 6.82
N GLU A 41 -0.83 -16.49 7.35
CA GLU A 41 -2.07 -16.96 6.75
C GLU A 41 -2.55 -16.08 5.58
N THR A 42 -2.41 -14.76 5.69
CA THR A 42 -3.05 -13.82 4.75
C THR A 42 -2.14 -13.29 3.66
N VAL A 43 -0.81 -13.32 3.85
CA VAL A 43 0.16 -12.74 2.91
C VAL A 43 1.17 -13.79 2.46
N ARG A 44 1.12 -14.16 1.18
CA ARG A 44 2.18 -14.97 0.57
C ARG A 44 3.38 -14.08 0.24
N LEU A 45 4.37 -14.07 1.11
CA LEU A 45 5.66 -13.44 0.81
C LEU A 45 6.53 -14.35 -0.08
N PRO A 46 7.37 -13.76 -0.96
CA PRO A 46 8.31 -14.53 -1.78
C PRO A 46 9.28 -15.33 -0.90
N THR A 47 9.47 -16.61 -1.23
CA THR A 47 10.47 -17.47 -0.61
C THR A 47 11.89 -16.99 -0.94
N PRO A 48 12.91 -17.35 -0.15
CA PRO A 48 14.30 -17.01 -0.48
C PRO A 48 14.72 -17.47 -1.88
N VAL A 49 14.22 -18.61 -2.34
CA VAL A 49 14.50 -19.15 -3.68
C VAL A 49 13.86 -18.29 -4.77
N GLU A 50 12.59 -17.91 -4.62
CA GLU A 50 11.91 -17.01 -5.57
C GLU A 50 12.60 -15.64 -5.62
N LYS A 51 13.03 -15.11 -4.47
CA LYS A 51 13.79 -13.85 -4.40
C LYS A 51 15.10 -13.93 -5.17
N GLU A 52 15.89 -14.98 -4.99
CA GLU A 52 17.16 -15.12 -5.70
C GLU A 52 16.98 -15.37 -7.20
N LYS A 53 15.92 -16.09 -7.61
CA LYS A 53 15.55 -16.22 -9.03
C LYS A 53 15.22 -14.86 -9.64
N ALA A 54 14.37 -14.09 -8.99
CA ALA A 54 14.00 -12.75 -9.43
C ALA A 54 15.21 -11.80 -9.51
N LYS A 55 16.10 -11.85 -8.51
CA LYS A 55 17.37 -11.09 -8.51
C LYS A 55 18.28 -11.46 -9.68
N ALA A 56 18.45 -12.76 -9.93
CA ALA A 56 19.26 -13.26 -11.04
C ALA A 56 18.66 -12.82 -12.38
N TRP A 57 17.34 -12.88 -12.52
CA TRP A 57 16.63 -12.39 -13.69
C TRP A 57 16.89 -10.90 -13.93
N VAL A 58 16.75 -10.06 -12.90
CA VAL A 58 17.01 -8.61 -13.02
C VAL A 58 18.46 -8.35 -13.40
N GLU A 59 19.43 -9.00 -12.77
CA GLU A 59 20.85 -8.82 -13.11
C GLU A 59 21.16 -9.21 -14.57
N ALA A 60 20.55 -10.30 -15.06
CA ALA A 60 20.72 -10.77 -16.43
C ALA A 60 20.10 -9.83 -17.49
N HIS A 61 19.00 -9.15 -17.15
CA HIS A 61 18.25 -8.28 -18.08
C HIS A 61 18.47 -6.78 -17.82
N SER A 62 19.35 -6.42 -16.89
CA SER A 62 19.74 -5.03 -16.61
C SER A 62 21.24 -4.94 -16.30
N CYS A 63 21.63 -4.80 -15.04
CA CYS A 63 23.00 -4.97 -14.57
C CYS A 63 23.05 -5.33 -13.08
N ARG A 64 24.23 -5.74 -12.60
CA ARG A 64 24.45 -6.15 -11.21
C ARG A 64 24.02 -5.10 -10.17
N ALA A 65 24.14 -3.81 -10.49
CA ALA A 65 23.73 -2.73 -9.59
C ALA A 65 22.21 -2.74 -9.31
N TRP A 66 21.41 -3.25 -10.25
CA TRP A 66 19.96 -3.33 -10.14
C TRP A 66 19.46 -4.66 -9.57
N ARG A 67 20.34 -5.63 -9.26
CA ARG A 67 19.98 -6.96 -8.71
C ARG A 67 18.96 -6.87 -7.57
N ASN A 68 19.12 -5.90 -6.66
CA ASN A 68 18.24 -5.73 -5.50
C ASN A 68 16.89 -5.07 -5.82
N GLY A 69 16.68 -4.61 -7.06
CA GLY A 69 15.41 -4.10 -7.60
C GLY A 69 14.47 -5.21 -8.12
N TRP A 70 14.63 -6.43 -7.63
CA TRP A 70 13.86 -7.62 -8.03
C TRP A 70 12.38 -7.60 -7.65
N CYS A 71 11.95 -6.69 -6.76
CA CYS A 71 10.57 -6.58 -6.31
C CYS A 71 9.99 -5.28 -6.85
N MET A 72 8.97 -5.38 -7.70
CA MET A 72 8.26 -4.22 -8.23
C MET A 72 6.94 -4.06 -7.50
N VAL A 73 6.72 -2.85 -6.97
CA VAL A 73 5.43 -2.44 -6.41
C VAL A 73 4.84 -1.42 -7.38
N ASP A 74 3.77 -1.80 -8.08
CA ASP A 74 3.04 -0.88 -8.94
C ASP A 74 1.74 -0.44 -8.27
N GLY A 75 1.46 0.86 -8.36
CA GLY A 75 0.21 1.46 -7.91
C GLY A 75 -0.70 1.70 -9.10
N THR A 76 -1.67 0.83 -9.31
CA THR A 76 -2.68 0.98 -10.35
C THR A 76 -3.94 1.61 -9.78
N LEU A 77 -4.54 2.54 -10.54
CA LEU A 77 -5.85 3.11 -10.22
C LEU A 77 -6.93 2.34 -10.98
N VAL A 78 -7.88 1.77 -10.26
CA VAL A 78 -9.08 1.14 -10.84
C VAL A 78 -10.20 2.18 -10.87
N PRO A 79 -10.66 2.64 -12.05
CA PRO A 79 -11.74 3.60 -12.14
C PRO A 79 -13.05 2.99 -11.67
N LEU A 80 -13.82 3.78 -10.94
CA LEU A 80 -15.17 3.48 -10.49
C LEU A 80 -16.17 4.05 -11.48
N ALA A 81 -17.27 3.33 -11.71
CA ALA A 81 -18.34 3.79 -12.59
C ALA A 81 -19.06 5.03 -12.03
N ASP A 82 -19.23 5.05 -10.70
CA ASP A 82 -19.94 6.11 -9.99
C ASP A 82 -19.15 6.61 -8.78
N ARG A 83 -19.46 7.84 -8.37
CA ARG A 83 -18.97 8.45 -7.13
C ARG A 83 -19.43 7.63 -5.92
N PRO A 84 -18.52 7.14 -5.06
CA PRO A 84 -18.91 6.50 -3.80
C PRO A 84 -19.76 7.42 -2.92
N TYR A 85 -20.84 6.87 -2.34
CA TYR A 85 -21.71 7.62 -1.42
C TYR A 85 -20.94 8.11 -0.18
N PHE A 86 -20.19 7.21 0.45
CA PHE A 86 -19.32 7.56 1.57
C PHE A 86 -17.96 8.04 1.06
N TYR A 87 -17.55 9.23 1.51
CA TYR A 87 -16.22 9.80 1.25
C TYR A 87 -15.86 9.95 -0.23
N GLY A 88 -16.84 10.19 -1.13
CA GLY A 88 -16.60 10.30 -2.57
C GLY A 88 -15.43 11.18 -2.99
N GLU A 89 -15.21 12.32 -2.32
CA GLU A 89 -14.06 13.22 -2.57
C GLU A 89 -12.70 12.55 -2.33
N SER A 90 -12.62 11.53 -1.47
CA SER A 90 -11.38 10.80 -1.17
C SER A 90 -10.99 9.85 -2.30
N TYR A 91 -11.93 9.51 -3.18
CA TYR A 91 -11.70 8.66 -4.35
C TYR A 91 -11.47 9.50 -5.62
N PHE A 92 -11.61 10.82 -5.55
CA PHE A 92 -11.41 11.69 -6.70
C PHE A 92 -9.91 11.92 -6.93
N ASP A 93 -9.40 11.43 -8.05
CA ASP A 93 -7.98 11.44 -8.36
C ASP A 93 -7.53 12.66 -9.17
N ARG A 94 -6.21 12.79 -9.37
CA ARG A 94 -5.60 13.89 -10.14
C ARG A 94 -6.05 13.93 -11.61
N LYS A 95 -6.54 12.80 -12.15
CA LYS A 95 -7.05 12.68 -13.52
C LYS A 95 -8.55 12.96 -13.59
N SER A 96 -9.15 13.46 -12.52
CA SER A 96 -10.58 13.77 -12.41
C SER A 96 -11.49 12.56 -12.56
N ASN A 97 -11.02 11.37 -12.17
CA ASN A 97 -11.85 10.17 -12.07
C ASN A 97 -12.09 9.81 -10.60
N TYR A 98 -13.17 9.07 -10.33
CA TYR A 98 -13.28 8.32 -9.08
C TYR A 98 -12.53 7.01 -9.24
N SER A 99 -11.52 6.75 -8.42
CA SER A 99 -10.71 5.53 -8.54
C SER A 99 -10.22 4.96 -7.21
N LEU A 100 -9.98 3.66 -7.20
CA LEU A 100 -9.36 2.93 -6.10
C LEU A 100 -7.89 2.68 -6.40
N ASN A 101 -7.01 2.99 -5.45
CA ASN A 101 -5.61 2.57 -5.54
C ASN A 101 -5.49 1.08 -5.18
N ILE A 102 -4.89 0.32 -6.08
CA ILE A 102 -4.46 -1.06 -5.84
C ILE A 102 -2.95 -1.10 -5.98
N GLN A 103 -2.29 -1.65 -4.97
CA GLN A 103 -0.85 -1.92 -5.02
C GLN A 103 -0.65 -3.40 -5.37
N ILE A 104 0.05 -3.66 -6.47
CA ILE A 104 0.41 -5.01 -6.91
C ILE A 104 1.89 -5.19 -6.67
N ILE A 105 2.23 -6.22 -5.89
CA ILE A 105 3.62 -6.65 -5.69
C ILE A 105 3.87 -7.82 -6.64
N SER A 106 4.78 -7.63 -7.58
CA SER A 106 5.10 -8.65 -8.58
C SER A 106 6.58 -9.02 -8.54
N LEU A 107 6.85 -10.29 -8.87
CA LEU A 107 8.19 -10.78 -9.14
C LEU A 107 8.36 -10.85 -10.66
N PRO A 108 9.55 -10.53 -11.19
CA PRO A 108 9.89 -10.87 -12.56
C PRO A 108 10.00 -12.39 -12.65
N ASN A 109 9.06 -13.00 -13.36
CA ASN A 109 9.01 -14.44 -13.65
C ASN A 109 9.90 -14.76 -14.84
#